data_AF-A0A3P7L141-F1
#
_entry.id   AF-A0A3P7L141-F1
#
_cell.length_a   1.000
_cell.length_b   1.000
_cell.length_c   1.000
_cell.angle_alpha   90.00
_cell.angle_beta   90.00
_cell.angle_gamma   90.00
#
_symmetry.space_group_name_H-M   'P 1'
#
loop_
_entity.id
_entity.type
_entity.pdbx_description
1 polymer ?
#
loop_
_entity_poly.entity_id
_entity_poly.type
_entity_poly.pdbx_seq_one_letter_code
_entity_poly.pdbx_strand_id
1 'polypeptide(L)'
;MTTGFWLTNQTPNTVLSALNRNYHPACFRCTGCGICLDGVPFALDKESQVYCMPDYHDRFAPRCYRCQKPILPDENTGETVRIVALDNNYHIECYSCEGCGLKLTDEGDACCYPLGKHLLCERCHIHWRRSGAEAPISDL
;
A
#
# COMPACT_ATOMS: atom_id res chain seq x y z
N MET A 1 -47.88 -33.62 -31.03
CA MET A 1 -46.51 -33.91 -31.48
C MET A 1 -46.06 -32.77 -32.39
N THR A 2 -45.55 -31.70 -31.80
CA THR A 2 -44.77 -30.71 -32.53
C THR A 2 -43.53 -30.47 -31.71
N THR A 3 -42.47 -31.09 -32.21
CA THR A 3 -41.08 -30.95 -31.83
C THR A 3 -40.65 -29.48 -31.88
N GLY A 4 -39.74 -29.14 -30.98
CA GLY A 4 -39.40 -27.77 -30.59
C GLY A 4 -38.81 -26.88 -31.68
N PHE A 5 -38.68 -25.60 -31.32
CA PHE A 5 -37.78 -24.67 -31.97
C PHE A 5 -37.13 -23.77 -30.89
N TRP A 6 -35.91 -24.19 -30.53
CA TRP A 6 -34.75 -23.42 -30.06
C TRP A 6 -35.00 -22.18 -29.19
N LEU A 7 -34.82 -22.35 -27.87
CA LEU A 7 -34.23 -21.29 -27.06
C LEU A 7 -32.80 -21.06 -27.58
N THR A 8 -32.61 -20.20 -28.59
CA THR A 8 -31.31 -19.54 -28.75
C THR A 8 -31.22 -18.53 -27.61
N ASN A 9 -30.93 -19.05 -26.42
CA ASN A 9 -30.61 -18.22 -25.27
C ASN A 9 -29.35 -17.44 -25.68
N GLN A 10 -29.55 -16.14 -25.87
CA GLN A 10 -28.53 -15.19 -26.25
C GLN A 10 -27.30 -15.41 -25.38
N THR A 11 -26.18 -15.66 -26.04
CA THR A 11 -24.85 -15.70 -25.43
C THR A 11 -24.66 -14.44 -24.57
N PRO A 12 -24.38 -14.53 -23.26
CA PRO A 12 -23.93 -13.37 -22.50
C PRO A 12 -22.46 -13.11 -22.86
N ASN A 13 -22.21 -12.69 -24.09
CA ASN A 13 -20.92 -12.18 -24.55
C ASN A 13 -20.83 -10.69 -24.22
N THR A 14 -21.22 -10.32 -22.99
CA THR A 14 -21.10 -8.97 -22.47
C THR A 14 -19.62 -8.74 -22.17
N VAL A 15 -18.93 -8.12 -23.13
CA VAL A 15 -17.58 -7.60 -22.95
C VAL A 15 -17.58 -6.59 -21.81
N LEU A 16 -16.78 -6.86 -20.78
CA LEU A 16 -16.55 -5.90 -19.71
C LEU A 16 -15.64 -4.80 -20.26
N SER A 17 -16.19 -3.59 -20.36
CA SER A 17 -15.45 -2.41 -20.79
C SER A 17 -14.92 -1.70 -19.56
N ALA A 18 -13.61 -1.75 -19.35
CA ALA A 18 -12.96 -0.99 -18.29
C ALA A 18 -11.60 -0.49 -18.77
N LEU A 19 -11.31 0.79 -18.48
CA LEU A 19 -10.11 1.51 -18.94
C LEU A 19 -9.93 1.47 -20.47
N ASN A 20 -11.03 1.54 -21.24
CA ASN A 20 -11.03 1.53 -22.70
C ASN A 20 -10.52 0.21 -23.33
N ARG A 21 -10.60 -0.90 -22.59
CA ARG A 21 -10.30 -2.25 -23.07
C ARG A 21 -11.45 -3.20 -22.76
N ASN A 22 -11.73 -4.09 -23.71
CA ASN A 22 -12.80 -5.09 -23.63
C ASN A 22 -12.20 -6.41 -23.16
N TYR A 23 -12.66 -6.92 -22.03
CA TYR A 23 -12.24 -8.23 -21.51
C TYR A 23 -13.35 -9.25 -21.68
N HIS A 24 -12.97 -10.47 -22.08
CA HIS A 24 -13.87 -11.61 -21.97
C HIS A 24 -14.09 -11.94 -20.49
N PRO A 25 -15.33 -12.13 -20.01
CA PRO A 25 -15.62 -12.41 -18.61
C PRO A 25 -14.89 -13.65 -18.06
N ALA A 26 -14.60 -14.65 -18.91
CA ALA A 26 -13.86 -15.85 -18.51
C ALA A 26 -12.34 -15.63 -18.35
N CYS A 27 -11.78 -14.64 -19.04
CA CYS A 27 -10.34 -14.32 -19.05
C CYS A 27 -9.99 -13.15 -18.12
N PHE A 28 -11.00 -12.48 -17.55
CA PHE A 28 -10.80 -11.35 -16.67
C PHE A 28 -10.51 -11.81 -15.24
N ARG A 29 -9.27 -12.24 -15.01
CA ARG A 29 -8.81 -12.81 -13.75
C ARG A 29 -7.59 -12.09 -13.23
N CYS A 30 -7.46 -12.00 -11.91
CA CYS A 30 -6.27 -11.44 -11.30
C CYS A 30 -5.05 -12.33 -11.62
N THR A 31 -3.96 -11.72 -12.08
CA THR A 31 -2.70 -12.43 -12.37
C THR A 31 -2.02 -12.92 -11.08
N GLY A 32 -2.28 -12.27 -9.94
CA GLY A 32 -1.76 -12.65 -8.62
C GLY A 32 -2.53 -13.83 -8.01
N CYS A 33 -3.79 -13.62 -7.65
CA CYS A 33 -4.61 -14.63 -6.96
C CYS A 33 -5.52 -15.49 -7.85
N GLY A 34 -5.67 -15.19 -9.15
CA GLY A 34 -6.48 -16.00 -10.08
C GLY A 34 -8.01 -15.81 -9.97
N ILE A 35 -8.50 -14.96 -9.07
CA ILE A 35 -9.94 -14.71 -8.88
C ILE A 35 -10.56 -14.05 -10.12
N CYS A 36 -11.85 -14.31 -10.36
CA CYS A 36 -12.61 -13.55 -11.35
C CYS A 36 -12.75 -12.09 -10.88
N LEU A 37 -12.40 -11.14 -11.74
CA LEU A 37 -12.51 -9.70 -11.47
C LEU A 37 -13.83 -9.10 -11.96
N ASP A 38 -14.80 -9.94 -12.31
CA ASP A 38 -16.14 -9.52 -12.71
C ASP A 38 -16.84 -8.80 -11.55
N GLY A 39 -17.18 -7.52 -11.76
CA GLY A 39 -17.75 -6.65 -10.72
C GLY A 39 -16.80 -6.23 -9.60
N VAL A 40 -15.50 -6.58 -9.68
CA VAL A 40 -14.49 -6.27 -8.65
C VAL A 40 -13.58 -5.14 -9.16
N PRO A 41 -13.24 -4.13 -8.33
CA PRO A 41 -12.29 -3.09 -8.73
C PRO A 41 -10.90 -3.69 -8.99
N PHE A 42 -10.25 -3.22 -10.04
CA PHE A 42 -8.99 -3.77 -10.53
C PHE A 42 -8.08 -2.66 -11.07
N ALA A 43 -6.79 -2.98 -11.20
CA ALA A 43 -5.78 -2.10 -11.76
C ALA A 43 -4.89 -2.84 -12.77
N LEU A 44 -4.24 -2.07 -13.64
CA LEU A 44 -3.28 -2.56 -14.63
C LEU A 44 -1.88 -2.12 -14.26
N ASP A 45 -0.90 -3.01 -14.38
CA ASP A 45 0.52 -2.62 -14.33
C ASP A 45 1.00 -2.03 -15.68
N LYS A 46 2.22 -1.47 -15.69
CA LYS A 46 2.98 -1.04 -16.88
C LYS A 46 3.03 -2.11 -17.99
N GLU A 47 3.07 -3.39 -17.63
CA GLU A 47 3.05 -4.52 -18.59
C GLU A 47 1.64 -4.92 -19.04
N SER A 48 0.60 -4.12 -18.72
CA SER A 48 -0.81 -4.43 -19.02
C SER A 48 -1.34 -5.71 -18.36
N GLN A 49 -0.72 -6.18 -17.28
CA GLN A 49 -1.23 -7.28 -16.48
C GLN A 49 -2.33 -6.80 -15.54
N VAL A 50 -3.41 -7.59 -15.45
CA VAL A 50 -4.58 -7.26 -14.62
C VAL A 50 -4.42 -7.82 -13.22
N TYR A 51 -4.63 -6.98 -12.22
CA TYR A 51 -4.60 -7.34 -10.81
C TYR A 51 -5.86 -6.86 -10.08
N CYS A 52 -6.33 -7.60 -9.08
CA CYS A 52 -7.27 -7.05 -8.11
C CYS A 52 -6.59 -5.91 -7.35
N MET A 53 -7.37 -4.95 -6.85
CA MET A 53 -6.82 -3.86 -6.02
C MET A 53 -5.90 -4.35 -4.88
N PRO A 54 -6.24 -5.39 -4.08
CA PRO A 54 -5.34 -5.84 -3.02
C PRO A 54 -3.99 -6.38 -3.52
N ASP A 55 -3.96 -7.22 -4.57
CA ASP A 55 -2.70 -7.72 -5.15
C ASP A 55 -1.89 -6.59 -5.79
N TYR A 56 -2.57 -5.66 -6.46
CA TYR A 56 -1.93 -4.49 -7.06
C TYR A 56 -1.27 -3.65 -5.97
N HIS A 57 -2.01 -3.34 -4.90
CA HIS A 57 -1.44 -2.57 -3.80
C HIS A 57 -0.32 -3.32 -3.07
N ASP A 58 -0.42 -4.62 -2.84
CA ASP A 58 0.67 -5.36 -2.18
C ASP A 58 1.99 -5.31 -2.98
N ARG A 59 1.87 -5.38 -4.31
CA ARG A 59 3.03 -5.39 -5.22
C ARG A 59 3.58 -4.00 -5.53
N PHE A 60 2.71 -2.99 -5.65
CA PHE A 60 3.09 -1.68 -6.17
C PHE A 60 2.95 -0.54 -5.15
N ALA A 61 2.26 -0.72 -4.03
CA ALA A 61 2.16 0.32 -3.02
C ALA A 61 3.49 0.51 -2.28
N PRO A 62 3.82 1.77 -1.90
CA PRO A 62 5.00 2.03 -1.08
C PRO A 62 4.88 1.30 0.26
N ARG A 63 5.97 0.70 0.72
CA ARG A 63 6.01 -0.04 2.00
C ARG A 63 6.54 0.85 3.11
N CYS A 64 5.92 0.76 4.28
CA CYS A 64 6.39 1.42 5.48
C CYS A 64 7.69 0.76 5.95
N TYR A 65 8.78 1.51 6.09
CA TYR A 65 10.08 1.00 6.51
C TYR A 65 10.04 0.38 7.91
N ARG A 66 9.17 0.88 8.80
CA ARG A 66 9.08 0.40 10.19
C ARG A 66 8.27 -0.88 10.35
N CYS A 67 7.08 -0.95 9.78
CA CYS A 67 6.19 -2.11 9.96
C CYS A 67 6.19 -3.07 8.77
N GLN A 68 6.89 -2.73 7.68
CA GLN A 68 7.01 -3.52 6.45
C GLN A 68 5.68 -3.79 5.71
N LYS A 69 4.59 -3.14 6.14
CA LYS A 69 3.27 -3.21 5.50
C LYS A 69 3.13 -2.17 4.39
N PRO A 70 2.35 -2.45 3.33
CA PRO A 70 2.02 -1.47 2.29
C PRO A 70 1.20 -0.32 2.86
N ILE A 71 1.47 0.90 2.39
CA ILE A 71 0.73 2.11 2.74
C ILE A 71 -0.40 2.26 1.72
N LEU A 72 -1.63 1.99 2.15
CA LEU A 72 -2.84 2.03 1.32
C LEU A 72 -3.54 3.38 1.41
N PRO A 73 -4.31 3.78 0.37
CA PRO A 73 -5.22 4.92 0.48
C PRO A 73 -6.31 4.68 1.54
N ASP A 74 -6.75 5.74 2.19
CA ASP A 74 -7.90 5.69 3.11
C ASP A 74 -9.20 5.39 2.35
N GLU A 75 -10.07 4.56 2.94
CA GLU A 75 -11.34 4.15 2.30
C GLU A 75 -12.34 5.31 2.14
N ASN A 76 -12.23 6.37 2.96
CA ASN A 76 -13.18 7.49 2.95
C ASN A 76 -12.72 8.62 2.03
N THR A 77 -11.43 8.95 2.03
CA THR A 77 -10.90 10.07 1.24
C THR A 77 -10.30 9.62 -0.09
N GLY A 78 -9.91 8.34 -0.21
CA GLY A 78 -9.17 7.83 -1.36
C GLY A 78 -7.74 8.35 -1.44
N GLU A 79 -7.28 9.11 -0.44
CA GLU A 79 -5.96 9.73 -0.42
C GLU A 79 -4.95 8.80 0.26
N THR A 80 -3.78 8.63 -0.35
CA THR A 80 -2.66 7.90 0.26
C THR A 80 -1.73 8.88 0.96
N VAL A 81 -1.90 9.03 2.28
CA VAL A 81 -1.03 9.88 3.09
C VAL A 81 0.15 9.06 3.62
N ARG A 82 1.36 9.58 3.45
CA ARG A 82 2.59 8.97 3.96
C ARG A 82 3.59 10.03 4.37
N ILE A 83 4.45 9.68 5.31
CA ILE A 83 5.59 10.50 5.71
C ILE A 83 6.82 9.97 4.97
N VAL A 84 7.56 10.88 4.34
CA VAL A 84 8.82 10.57 3.66
C VAL A 84 9.95 11.16 4.48
N ALA A 85 10.84 10.30 4.98
CA ALA A 85 12.00 10.70 5.76
C ALA A 85 13.17 9.76 5.46
N LEU A 86 14.40 10.26 5.35
CA LEU A 86 15.59 9.44 5.09
C LEU A 86 15.44 8.51 3.87
N ASP A 87 14.85 9.02 2.77
CA ASP A 87 14.52 8.25 1.55
C ASP A 87 13.58 7.04 1.77
N ASN A 88 12.96 6.95 2.94
CA ASN A 88 12.04 5.90 3.34
C ASN A 88 10.62 6.43 3.51
N ASN A 89 9.65 5.53 3.37
CA ASN A 89 8.23 5.83 3.54
C ASN A 89 7.74 5.28 4.88
N TYR A 90 6.86 6.00 5.55
CA TYR A 90 6.29 5.63 6.83
C TYR A 90 4.79 5.94 6.86
N HIS A 91 4.03 5.09 7.56
CA HIS A 91 2.71 5.51 8.04
C HIS A 91 2.87 6.67 9.03
N ILE A 92 1.87 7.55 9.11
CA ILE A 92 1.81 8.64 10.09
C ILE A 92 2.02 8.07 11.50
N GLU A 93 1.34 6.97 11.81
CA GLU A 93 1.48 6.29 13.10
C GLU A 93 2.83 5.59 13.29
N CYS A 94 3.51 5.21 12.21
CA CYS A 94 4.80 4.55 12.30
C CYS A 94 5.96 5.54 12.44
N TYR A 95 5.75 6.81 12.09
CA TYR A 95 6.75 7.86 12.20
C TYR A 95 6.92 8.29 13.66
N SER A 96 7.88 7.65 14.34
CA SER A 96 8.18 7.94 15.74
C SER A 96 9.66 7.73 16.01
N CYS A 97 10.14 8.35 17.09
CA CYS A 97 11.48 8.16 17.60
C CYS A 97 11.74 6.67 17.88
N GLU A 98 12.86 6.14 17.38
CA GLU A 98 13.30 4.76 17.63
C GLU A 98 13.76 4.54 19.07
N GLY A 99 14.25 5.60 19.72
CA GLY A 99 14.72 5.52 21.10
C GLY A 99 13.62 5.48 22.14
N CYS A 100 12.61 6.36 22.04
CA CYS A 100 11.57 6.54 23.06
C CYS A 100 10.15 6.31 22.56
N GLY A 101 9.93 6.08 21.27
CA GLY A 101 8.60 5.87 20.70
C GLY A 101 7.76 7.14 20.50
N LEU A 102 8.29 8.33 20.84
CA LEU A 102 7.58 9.61 20.66
C LEU A 102 7.20 9.83 19.20
N LYS A 103 5.92 10.13 18.92
CA LYS A 103 5.46 10.49 17.57
C LYS A 103 6.16 11.76 17.12
N LEU A 104 6.80 11.70 15.96
CA LEU A 104 7.54 12.84 15.44
C LEU A 104 6.61 13.69 14.57
N THR A 105 6.80 15.00 14.61
CA THR A 105 6.07 15.98 13.81
C THR A 105 7.05 16.87 13.06
N ASP A 106 6.58 17.65 12.10
CA ASP A 106 7.38 18.66 11.42
C ASP A 106 7.51 19.97 12.23
N GLU A 107 6.73 20.12 13.30
CA GLU A 107 6.72 21.31 14.16
C GLU A 107 6.86 20.95 15.66
N GLY A 108 7.65 21.74 16.40
CA GLY A 108 7.73 21.73 17.88
C GLY A 108 8.81 20.84 18.52
N ASP A 109 8.57 20.43 19.77
CA ASP A 109 9.49 19.61 20.60
C ASP A 109 9.63 18.15 20.09
N ALA A 110 8.71 17.74 19.21
CA ALA A 110 8.68 16.42 18.59
C ALA A 110 9.30 16.40 17.19
N CYS A 111 10.12 17.39 16.84
CA CYS A 111 10.85 17.39 15.57
C CYS A 111 11.75 16.15 15.41
N CYS A 112 11.90 15.71 14.16
CA CYS A 112 12.80 14.61 13.81
C CYS A 112 14.24 15.08 13.63
N TYR A 113 15.16 14.43 14.33
CA TYR A 113 16.60 14.62 14.25
C TYR A 113 17.25 13.34 13.73
N PRO A 114 17.48 13.23 12.41
CA PRO A 114 18.05 12.03 11.81
C PRO A 114 19.51 11.82 12.24
N LEU A 115 19.84 10.59 12.67
CA LEU A 115 21.22 10.18 12.93
C LEU A 115 21.53 8.90 12.13
N GLY A 116 22.21 9.06 11.00
CA GLY A 116 22.43 7.95 10.07
C GLY A 116 21.11 7.45 9.49
N LYS A 117 20.71 6.23 9.86
CA LYS A 117 19.44 5.61 9.46
C LYS A 117 18.35 5.67 10.53
N HIS A 118 18.62 6.33 11.65
CA HIS A 118 17.72 6.34 12.79
C HIS A 118 16.89 7.63 12.85
N LEU A 119 15.58 7.47 13.06
CA LEU A 119 14.66 8.57 13.33
C LEU A 119 14.61 8.82 14.84
N LEU A 120 15.10 9.98 15.30
CA LEU A 120 15.20 10.30 16.73
C LEU A 120 14.52 11.63 17.04
N CYS A 121 14.00 11.79 18.26
CA CYS A 121 13.68 13.13 18.79
C CYS A 121 14.96 13.81 19.28
N GLU A 122 14.91 15.11 19.57
CA GLU A 122 16.07 15.89 20.01
C GLU A 122 16.81 15.24 21.18
N ARG A 123 16.06 14.84 22.21
CA ARG A 123 16.61 14.19 23.42
C ARG A 123 17.35 12.90 23.10
N CYS A 124 16.74 12.02 22.30
CA CYS A 124 17.35 10.75 21.91
C CYS A 124 18.54 10.96 20.98
N HIS A 125 18.49 11.94 20.08
CA HIS A 125 19.59 12.31 19.21
C HIS A 125 20.83 12.74 20.00
N ILE A 126 20.67 13.62 21.01
CA ILE A 126 21.77 14.04 21.88
C ILE A 126 22.33 12.87 22.68
N HIS A 127 21.46 12.00 23.20
CA HIS A 127 21.88 10.81 23.94
C HIS A 127 22.70 9.86 23.06
N TRP A 128 22.18 9.48 21.89
CA TRP A 128 22.83 8.54 20.98
C TRP A 128 24.14 9.08 20.42
N ARG A 129 24.23 10.39 20.17
CA ARG A 129 25.46 11.04 19.72
C ARG A 129 26.58 10.97 20.77
N ARG A 130 26.24 10.96 22.06
CA ARG A 130 27.21 10.84 23.17
C ARG A 130 27.59 9.39 23.45
N SER A 131 26.64 8.47 23.33
CA SER A 131 26.82 7.04 23.64
C SER A 131 27.38 6.22 22.48
N GLY A 132 27.58 6.83 21.30
CA GLY A 132 28.14 6.17 20.13
C GLY A 132 27.18 5.19 19.46
N ALA A 133 25.96 5.64 19.12
CA ALA A 133 24.99 5.06 18.18
C ALA A 133 24.64 3.54 18.22
N GLU A 134 25.21 2.73 19.12
CA GLU A 134 25.09 1.27 19.12
C GLU A 134 24.41 0.70 20.38
N ALA A 135 24.02 1.55 21.34
CA ALA A 135 23.33 1.10 22.56
C ALA A 135 21.82 1.43 22.50
N PRO A 136 20.92 0.42 22.50
CA PRO A 136 19.49 0.66 22.63
C PRO A 136 19.18 1.36 23.97
N ILE A 137 18.19 2.25 23.98
CA ILE A 137 17.68 2.92 25.19
C ILE A 137 16.85 1.91 25.98
N SER A 138 17.50 0.91 26.59
CA SER A 138 16.90 0.14 27.67
C SER A 138 17.36 0.75 28.99
N ASP A 139 16.37 1.17 29.79
CA ASP A 139 16.45 1.76 31.14
C ASP A 139 16.62 3.29 31.21
N LEU A 140 15.46 3.98 31.23
CA LEU A 140 15.29 5.22 31.98
C LEU A 140 14.37 4.92 33.17
#